data_AF-A0AAP4TX82-F1
#
_entry.id   AF-A0AAP4TX82-F1
#
_cell.length_a   1.000
_cell.length_b   1.000
_cell.length_c   1.000
_cell.angle_alpha   90.00
_cell.angle_beta   90.00
_cell.angle_gamma   90.00
#
_symmetry.space_group_name_H-M   'P 1'
#
loop_
_entity.id
_entity.type
_entity.pdbx_description
1 polymer ?
#
loop_
_entity_poly.entity_id
_entity_poly.type
_entity_poly.pdbx_seq_one_letter_code
_entity_poly.pdbx_strand_id
1 'polypeptide(L)'
;MSTLQQLGADFPNGNWIYDNCVFKSRKFKVYYISGFYLLLHEIKTVLVGWQFLFKALLEKRENYIVDSVRQDFRYVVSQLNNAGSTFNKLDLSNKAIFALVVVGLALPIFLFTLIYVLLKIIYSYTRLVCEMGMNKSRVGSFNLSLNDSAIVLYSRNLSEYPEEYKRSIITHEHMHLIQYFYKSKFSIKVKHLSNTAMNYVFSVDKLKRDYFCYIISEQELEVRIHEMLVSYYRAYDKLPESLSELETCYLEYIIGENYDKNGNVYVSKMVYRNHTNADDLRLIYMSVKPKFDEIFMSELIGVLYANLLDYYGLDYRSKVIRSEIAGPNLSSYLYQKIF
;
A
#
# COMPACT_ATOMS: atom_id res chain seq x y z
N MET A 1 -23.60 17.96 7.89
CA MET A 1 -23.56 18.62 6.56
C MET A 1 -22.70 17.77 5.64
N SER A 2 -23.27 17.29 4.54
CA SER A 2 -22.72 16.25 3.66
C SER A 2 -21.73 16.81 2.64
N THR A 3 -20.43 16.60 2.86
CA THR A 3 -19.36 16.88 1.88
C THR A 3 -18.95 15.60 1.14
N LEU A 4 -19.92 14.85 0.63
CA LEU A 4 -19.71 13.84 -0.40
C LEU A 4 -20.31 14.40 -1.69
N GLN A 5 -19.48 15.01 -2.52
CA GLN A 5 -19.92 15.46 -3.84
C GLN A 5 -19.85 14.25 -4.79
N GLN A 6 -20.99 13.61 -5.01
CA GLN A 6 -21.13 12.57 -6.01
C GLN A 6 -21.19 13.25 -7.39
N LEU A 7 -20.08 13.26 -8.11
CA LEU A 7 -20.09 13.62 -9.53
C LEU A 7 -20.47 12.37 -10.31
N GLY A 8 -21.62 12.42 -10.99
CA GLY A 8 -21.88 11.51 -12.10
C GLY A 8 -20.85 11.82 -13.17
N ALA A 9 -19.88 10.93 -13.35
CA ALA A 9 -19.03 10.98 -14.53
C ALA A 9 -19.86 10.49 -15.71
N ASP A 10 -20.67 11.38 -16.29
CA ASP A 10 -21.18 11.20 -17.64
C ASP A 10 -19.99 11.47 -18.57
N PHE A 11 -19.31 10.39 -18.96
CA PHE A 11 -18.25 10.43 -19.95
C PHE A 11 -18.90 10.73 -21.31
N PRO A 12 -18.57 11.86 -21.96
CA PRO A 12 -19.24 12.27 -23.19
C PRO A 12 -18.97 11.27 -24.32
N ASN A 13 -20.02 10.98 -25.09
CA ASN A 13 -20.03 10.09 -26.24
C ASN A 13 -18.95 10.48 -27.27
N GLY A 14 -17.81 9.80 -27.22
CA GLY A 14 -16.76 9.83 -28.23
C GLY A 14 -16.01 8.49 -28.17
N ASN A 15 -15.70 7.92 -29.33
CA ASN A 15 -15.07 6.60 -29.47
C ASN A 15 -13.74 6.51 -28.71
N TRP A 16 -13.78 5.97 -27.48
CA TRP A 16 -12.59 5.68 -26.67
C TRP A 16 -12.79 4.35 -25.95
N ILE A 17 -12.34 3.25 -26.55
CA ILE A 17 -12.57 1.88 -26.03
C ILE A 17 -11.87 1.64 -24.68
N TYR A 18 -10.83 2.41 -24.34
CA TYR A 18 -10.01 2.17 -23.13
C TYR A 18 -10.20 3.16 -21.97
N ASP A 19 -10.61 4.42 -22.23
CA ASP A 19 -11.11 5.29 -21.15
C ASP A 19 -12.53 4.83 -20.71
N ASN A 20 -13.27 4.14 -21.60
CA ASN A 20 -14.50 3.40 -21.34
C ASN A 20 -14.32 1.88 -21.29
N CYS A 21 -13.20 1.37 -20.73
CA CYS A 21 -13.30 0.08 -20.05
C CYS A 21 -14.26 0.27 -18.84
N VAL A 22 -15.55 0.55 -19.00
CA VAL A 22 -16.64 -0.44 -19.05
C VAL A 22 -16.14 -1.86 -19.26
N PHE A 23 -15.32 -2.31 -18.31
CA PHE A 23 -15.26 -3.71 -17.93
C PHE A 23 -16.70 -4.20 -17.74
N LYS A 24 -16.93 -5.51 -17.86
CA LYS A 24 -18.18 -6.18 -17.42
C LYS A 24 -18.56 -5.93 -15.94
N SER A 25 -17.86 -5.04 -15.24
CA SER A 25 -18.10 -4.66 -13.86
C SER A 25 -18.95 -3.39 -13.78
N ARG A 26 -19.70 -3.34 -12.68
CA ARG A 26 -20.75 -2.37 -12.36
C ARG A 26 -20.27 -0.92 -12.47
N LYS A 27 -21.19 0.02 -12.69
CA LYS A 27 -20.90 1.46 -12.54
C LYS A 27 -20.30 1.70 -11.16
N PHE A 28 -19.08 2.22 -11.09
CA PHE A 28 -18.43 2.59 -9.83
C PHE A 28 -18.54 4.10 -9.59
N LYS A 29 -18.52 4.50 -8.32
CA LYS A 29 -18.55 5.89 -7.91
C LYS A 29 -17.16 6.31 -7.44
N VAL A 30 -16.66 7.42 -7.99
CA VAL A 30 -15.43 8.07 -7.52
C VAL A 30 -15.83 9.12 -6.48
N TYR A 31 -15.24 9.04 -5.29
CA TYR A 31 -15.48 10.01 -4.23
C TYR A 31 -14.22 10.82 -3.95
N TYR A 32 -14.39 12.14 -3.95
CA TYR A 32 -13.38 13.06 -3.46
C TYR A 32 -13.64 13.30 -1.98
N ILE A 33 -12.71 12.86 -1.13
CA ILE A 33 -12.86 12.97 0.31
C ILE A 33 -11.89 14.04 0.79
N SER A 34 -12.44 15.12 1.35
CA SER A 34 -11.63 16.15 2.01
C SER A 34 -10.84 15.55 3.18
N GLY A 35 -9.64 16.07 3.44
CA GLY A 35 -8.75 15.58 4.51
C GLY A 35 -9.40 15.51 5.90
N PHE A 36 -10.45 16.31 6.16
CA PHE A 36 -11.20 16.28 7.41
C PHE A 36 -12.08 15.02 7.56
N TYR A 37 -12.71 14.55 6.49
CA TYR A 37 -13.49 13.30 6.53
C TYR A 37 -12.57 12.09 6.60
N LEU A 38 -11.37 12.17 6.00
CA LEU A 38 -10.31 11.19 6.21
C LEU A 38 -9.93 11.09 7.68
N LEU A 39 -9.71 12.23 8.34
CA LEU A 39 -9.41 12.30 9.76
C LEU A 39 -10.51 11.61 10.60
N LEU A 40 -11.79 11.83 10.28
CA LEU A 40 -12.91 11.18 10.99
C LEU A 40 -12.98 9.66 10.72
N HIS A 41 -12.74 9.21 9.48
CA HIS A 41 -12.69 7.80 9.13
C HIS A 41 -11.50 7.09 9.79
N GLU A 42 -10.34 7.74 9.80
CA GLU A 42 -9.14 7.26 10.49
C GLU A 42 -9.37 7.23 12.00
N ILE A 43 -10.01 8.24 12.62
CA ILE A 43 -10.42 8.19 14.04
C ILE A 43 -11.33 6.99 14.31
N LYS A 44 -12.29 6.68 13.43
CA LYS A 44 -13.15 5.50 13.57
C LYS A 44 -12.37 4.19 13.43
N THR A 45 -11.46 4.11 12.46
CA THR A 45 -10.59 2.95 12.21
C THR A 45 -9.59 2.76 13.34
N VAL A 46 -9.12 3.86 13.93
CA VAL A 46 -8.34 3.92 15.17
C VAL A 46 -9.12 3.34 16.34
N LEU A 47 -10.37 3.77 16.56
CA LEU A 47 -11.20 3.27 17.66
C LEU A 47 -11.48 1.77 17.53
N VAL A 48 -11.59 1.25 16.30
CA VAL A 48 -11.68 -0.19 16.03
C VAL A 48 -10.31 -0.87 16.15
N GLY A 49 -9.24 -0.21 15.71
CA GLY A 49 -7.85 -0.64 15.81
C GLY A 49 -7.35 -0.74 17.25
N TRP A 50 -7.92 0.01 18.19
CA TRP A 50 -7.68 -0.13 19.63
C TRP A 50 -7.99 -1.54 20.14
N GLN A 51 -8.99 -2.23 19.58
CA GLN A 51 -9.30 -3.62 19.96
C GLN A 51 -8.22 -4.60 19.45
N PHE A 52 -7.67 -4.35 18.26
CA PHE A 52 -6.58 -5.14 17.70
C PHE A 52 -5.22 -4.81 18.32
N LEU A 53 -4.99 -3.55 18.72
CA LEU A 53 -3.78 -3.11 19.40
C LEU A 53 -3.70 -3.69 20.80
N PHE A 54 -4.81 -3.75 21.56
CA PHE A 54 -4.83 -4.46 22.84
C PHE A 54 -4.41 -5.92 22.67
N LYS A 55 -4.88 -6.57 21.59
CA LYS A 55 -4.52 -7.94 21.24
C LYS A 55 -3.04 -8.07 20.78
N ALA A 56 -2.53 -7.13 19.99
CA ALA A 56 -1.16 -7.14 19.48
C ALA A 56 -0.10 -6.75 20.53
N LEU A 57 -0.42 -5.80 21.41
CA LEU A 57 0.38 -5.45 22.59
C LEU A 57 0.44 -6.62 23.59
N LEU A 58 -0.61 -7.44 23.66
CA LEU A 58 -0.60 -8.72 24.38
C LEU A 58 0.21 -9.81 23.66
N GLU A 59 0.28 -9.79 22.32
CA GLU A 59 0.82 -10.92 21.54
C GLU A 59 2.30 -10.81 21.09
N LYS A 60 2.90 -9.62 20.84
CA LYS A 60 4.37 -9.34 20.81
C LYS A 60 4.76 -8.10 19.99
N ARG A 61 5.93 -7.55 20.38
CA ARG A 61 6.83 -6.59 19.69
C ARG A 61 6.46 -5.11 19.80
N GLU A 62 6.70 -4.54 20.97
CA GLU A 62 7.47 -3.29 21.13
C GLU A 62 8.14 -3.34 22.50
N ASN A 63 9.30 -4.00 22.57
CA ASN A 63 9.97 -4.28 23.83
C ASN A 63 10.35 -3.00 24.59
N TYR A 64 10.67 -1.89 23.91
CA TYR A 64 11.17 -0.70 24.62
C TYR A 64 10.09 0.01 25.46
N ILE A 65 8.90 0.24 24.92
CA ILE A 65 7.82 0.89 25.67
C ILE A 65 7.28 -0.05 26.75
N VAL A 66 7.10 -1.34 26.41
CA VAL A 66 6.63 -2.35 27.35
C VAL A 66 7.65 -2.56 28.48
N ASP A 67 8.94 -2.60 28.18
CA ASP A 67 9.98 -2.77 29.19
C ASP A 67 10.15 -1.52 30.07
N SER A 68 10.06 -0.32 29.50
CA SER A 68 10.04 0.93 30.28
C SER A 68 8.85 0.96 31.26
N VAL A 69 7.64 0.69 30.77
CA VAL A 69 6.43 0.64 31.61
C VAL A 69 6.54 -0.47 32.66
N ARG A 70 7.12 -1.62 32.31
CA ARG A 70 7.32 -2.74 33.24
C ARG A 70 8.34 -2.42 34.32
N GLN A 71 9.42 -1.70 34.01
CA GLN A 71 10.41 -1.24 34.98
C GLN A 71 9.78 -0.23 35.95
N ASP A 72 9.06 0.74 35.42
CA ASP A 72 8.34 1.74 36.23
C ASP A 72 7.31 1.07 37.16
N PHE A 73 6.56 0.09 36.64
CA PHE A 73 5.60 -0.66 37.44
C PHE A 73 6.28 -1.48 38.55
N ARG A 74 7.40 -2.15 38.25
CA ARG A 74 8.19 -2.89 39.26
C ARG A 74 8.72 -1.95 40.35
N TYR A 75 9.16 -0.75 39.97
CA TYR A 75 9.60 0.26 40.93
C TYR A 75 8.45 0.71 41.82
N VAL A 76 7.26 1.00 41.27
CA VAL A 76 6.09 1.37 42.08
C VAL A 76 5.69 0.24 43.05
N VAL A 77 5.66 -1.01 42.59
CA VAL A 77 5.35 -2.17 43.43
C VAL A 77 6.37 -2.34 44.57
N SER A 78 7.67 -2.13 44.31
CA SER A 78 8.69 -2.23 45.36
C SER A 78 8.54 -1.12 46.40
N GLN A 79 8.21 0.11 45.99
CA GLN A 79 7.91 1.21 46.92
C GLN A 79 6.67 0.92 47.78
N LEU A 80 5.61 0.35 47.20
CA LEU A 80 4.40 -0.04 47.93
C LEU A 80 4.69 -1.15 48.96
N ASN A 81 5.51 -2.14 48.60
CA ASN A 81 5.92 -3.19 49.52
C ASN A 81 6.75 -2.64 50.69
N ASN A 82 7.67 -1.71 50.41
CA ASN A 82 8.45 -1.03 51.44
C ASN A 82 7.55 -0.19 52.37
N ALA A 83 6.57 0.52 51.81
CA ALA A 83 5.57 1.27 52.57
C ALA A 83 4.73 0.35 53.47
N GLY A 84 4.28 -0.81 52.96
CA GLY A 84 3.54 -1.80 53.74
C GLY A 84 4.35 -2.39 54.90
N SER A 85 5.63 -2.71 54.67
CA SER A 85 6.52 -3.19 55.73
C SER A 85 6.77 -2.14 56.82
N THR A 86 6.82 -0.86 56.44
CA THR A 86 6.97 0.27 57.36
C THR A 86 5.70 0.47 58.17
N PHE A 87 4.54 0.45 57.51
CA PHE A 87 3.23 0.57 58.13
C PHE A 87 3.00 -0.48 59.23
N ASN A 88 3.41 -1.72 58.99
CA ASN A 88 3.25 -2.81 59.96
C ASN A 88 4.05 -2.61 61.25
N LYS A 89 5.15 -1.84 61.20
CA LYS A 89 6.01 -1.54 62.35
C LYS A 89 5.54 -0.35 63.18
N LEU A 90 4.55 0.41 62.71
CA LEU A 90 4.02 1.59 63.41
C LEU A 90 2.98 1.19 64.48
N ASP A 91 2.91 1.99 65.56
CA ASP A 91 1.80 1.92 66.52
C ASP A 91 0.48 2.42 65.91
N LEU A 92 -0.63 2.24 66.63
CA LEU A 92 -1.98 2.53 66.11
C LEU A 92 -2.18 4.00 65.73
N SER A 93 -1.65 4.94 66.53
CA SER A 93 -1.70 6.38 66.26
C SER A 93 -0.91 6.77 65.02
N ASN A 94 0.30 6.24 64.88
CA ASN A 94 1.18 6.51 63.74
C ASN A 94 0.69 5.82 62.46
N LYS A 95 -0.01 4.68 62.57
CA LYS A 95 -0.71 4.05 61.44
C LYS A 95 -1.81 4.95 60.88
N ALA A 96 -2.60 5.59 61.75
CA ALA A 96 -3.65 6.50 61.30
C ALA A 96 -3.07 7.71 60.56
N ILE A 97 -2.02 8.34 61.12
CA ILE A 97 -1.33 9.47 60.48
C ILE A 97 -0.68 9.03 59.14
N PHE A 98 0.00 7.89 59.13
CA PHE A 98 0.61 7.34 57.92
C PHE A 98 -0.42 7.06 56.83
N ALA A 99 -1.57 6.44 57.18
CA ALA A 99 -2.65 6.20 56.24
C ALA A 99 -3.20 7.51 55.68
N LEU A 100 -3.37 8.54 56.52
CA LEU A 100 -3.88 9.85 56.11
C LEU A 100 -2.90 10.58 55.18
N VAL A 101 -1.59 10.47 55.45
CA VAL A 101 -0.53 11.04 54.60
C VAL A 101 -0.40 10.27 53.27
N VAL A 102 -0.40 8.94 53.30
CA VAL A 102 -0.29 8.11 52.09
C VAL A 102 -1.54 8.22 51.22
N VAL A 103 -2.74 8.13 51.79
CA VAL A 103 -3.98 8.30 51.03
C VAL A 103 -4.15 9.75 50.59
N GLY A 104 -3.80 10.73 51.43
CA GLY A 104 -3.94 12.15 51.12
C GLY A 104 -2.95 12.68 50.08
N LEU A 105 -1.72 12.17 50.04
CA LEU A 105 -0.67 12.67 49.15
C LEU A 105 -0.28 11.67 48.05
N ALA A 106 -0.11 10.38 48.36
CA ALA A 106 0.39 9.42 47.38
C ALA A 106 -0.69 9.03 46.36
N LEU A 107 -1.96 8.92 46.76
CA LEU A 107 -3.05 8.56 45.84
C LEU A 107 -3.28 9.64 44.76
N PRO A 108 -3.35 10.96 45.07
CA PRO A 108 -3.44 11.99 44.04
C PRO A 108 -2.23 12.01 43.10
N ILE A 109 -1.01 11.85 43.62
CA ILE A 109 0.22 11.80 42.80
C ILE A 109 0.19 10.59 41.86
N PHE A 110 -0.25 9.43 42.37
CA PHE A 110 -0.39 8.21 41.56
C PHE A 110 -1.43 8.38 40.45
N LEU A 111 -2.62 8.91 40.79
CA LEU A 111 -3.68 9.18 39.80
C LEU A 111 -3.20 10.20 38.75
N PHE A 112 -2.52 11.26 39.16
CA PHE A 112 -1.94 12.23 38.24
C PHE A 112 -0.92 11.60 37.29
N THR A 113 -0.03 10.75 37.81
CA THR A 113 0.96 10.02 37.01
C THR A 113 0.28 9.06 36.04
N LEU A 114 -0.77 8.35 36.46
CA LEU A 114 -1.56 7.47 35.59
C LEU A 114 -2.22 8.24 34.44
N ILE A 115 -2.85 9.38 34.74
CA ILE A 115 -3.45 10.27 33.75
C ILE A 115 -2.38 10.79 32.77
N TYR A 116 -1.22 11.23 33.28
CA TYR A 116 -0.11 11.71 32.45
C TYR A 116 0.42 10.63 31.50
N VAL A 117 0.62 9.39 31.98
CA VAL A 117 1.05 8.26 31.15
C VAL A 117 0.00 7.95 30.08
N LEU A 118 -1.28 7.94 30.45
CA LEU A 118 -2.39 7.70 29.51
C LEU A 118 -2.44 8.79 28.43
N LEU A 119 -2.32 10.06 28.80
CA LEU A 119 -2.23 11.18 27.85
C LEU A 119 -1.02 11.07 26.93
N LYS A 120 0.14 10.63 27.45
CA LYS A 120 1.34 10.42 26.64
C LYS A 120 1.19 9.26 25.65
N ILE A 121 0.52 8.17 26.04
CA ILE A 121 0.18 7.05 25.14
C ILE A 121 -0.77 7.54 24.04
N ILE A 122 -1.85 8.26 24.41
CA ILE A 122 -2.79 8.85 23.44
C ILE A 122 -2.06 9.80 22.50
N TYR A 123 -1.19 10.67 23.01
CA TYR A 123 -0.41 11.60 22.19
C TYR A 123 0.53 10.88 21.22
N SER A 124 1.35 9.93 21.71
CA SER A 124 2.25 9.15 20.85
C SER A 124 1.49 8.36 19.79
N TYR A 125 0.32 7.82 20.16
CA TYR A 125 -0.53 7.07 19.23
C TYR A 125 -1.19 8.00 18.20
N THR A 126 -1.80 9.10 18.62
CA THR A 126 -2.39 10.08 17.69
C THR A 126 -1.33 10.65 16.77
N ARG A 127 -0.12 10.92 17.28
CA ARG A 127 1.04 11.29 16.47
C ARG A 127 1.39 10.20 15.47
N LEU A 128 1.50 8.94 15.88
CA LEU A 128 1.82 7.81 15.00
C LEU A 128 0.74 7.61 13.93
N VAL A 129 -0.54 7.74 14.26
CA VAL A 129 -1.65 7.69 13.31
C VAL A 129 -1.63 8.89 12.37
N CYS A 130 -1.43 10.10 12.89
CA CYS A 130 -1.29 11.30 12.07
C CYS A 130 -0.08 11.17 11.15
N GLU A 131 1.06 10.69 11.63
CA GLU A 131 2.24 10.42 10.83
C GLU A 131 1.97 9.31 9.81
N MET A 132 1.26 8.22 10.16
CA MET A 132 0.87 7.17 9.21
C MET A 132 -0.15 7.64 8.16
N GLY A 133 -1.06 8.55 8.54
CA GLY A 133 -2.05 9.16 7.67
C GLY A 133 -1.48 10.29 6.82
N MET A 134 -0.45 10.99 7.30
CA MET A 134 0.23 12.10 6.62
C MET A 134 1.47 11.67 5.82
N ASN A 135 2.14 10.56 6.16
CA ASN A 135 3.25 9.98 5.39
C ASN A 135 2.77 9.09 4.25
N LYS A 136 1.47 8.87 4.10
CA LYS A 136 0.97 8.19 2.92
C LYS A 136 0.93 9.21 1.78
N SER A 137 1.98 9.16 0.96
CA SER A 137 1.97 9.47 -0.47
C SER A 137 0.89 8.69 -1.27
N ARG A 138 -0.07 8.03 -0.60
CA ARG A 138 -1.20 7.35 -1.22
C ARG A 138 -2.22 8.39 -1.63
N VAL A 139 -2.18 8.75 -2.90
CA VAL A 139 -3.11 9.70 -3.50
C VAL A 139 -4.49 9.07 -3.76
N GLY A 140 -4.63 7.75 -3.57
CA GLY A 140 -5.92 7.06 -3.63
C GLY A 140 -5.96 5.71 -2.88
N SER A 141 -7.16 5.14 -2.82
CA SER A 141 -7.43 3.73 -2.49
C SER A 141 -8.81 3.32 -3.00
N PHE A 142 -9.01 2.05 -3.33
CA PHE A 142 -10.37 1.49 -3.43
C PHE A 142 -10.91 1.02 -2.06
N ASN A 143 -12.20 1.24 -1.80
CA ASN A 143 -12.88 0.85 -0.57
C ASN A 143 -14.12 -0.01 -0.89
N LEU A 144 -14.07 -1.27 -0.45
CA LEU A 144 -15.14 -2.26 -0.62
C LEU A 144 -16.25 -2.14 0.43
N SER A 145 -16.01 -1.42 1.53
CA SER A 145 -16.98 -1.27 2.63
C SER A 145 -18.05 -0.22 2.32
N LEU A 146 -17.84 0.60 1.29
CA LEU A 146 -18.85 1.50 0.76
C LEU A 146 -19.75 0.70 -0.19
N ASN A 147 -21.08 0.79 0.01
CA ASN A 147 -22.12 -0.02 -0.64
C ASN A 147 -22.03 -0.18 -2.18
N ASP A 148 -21.22 0.63 -2.87
CA ASP A 148 -21.08 0.64 -4.32
C ASP A 148 -19.68 0.32 -4.85
N SER A 149 -18.71 -0.13 -4.03
CA SER A 149 -17.28 -0.20 -4.39
C SER A 149 -16.75 1.15 -4.90
N ALA A 150 -16.09 1.88 -4.00
CA ALA A 150 -15.68 3.26 -4.26
C ALA A 150 -14.18 3.37 -4.53
N ILE A 151 -13.78 4.21 -5.49
CA ILE A 151 -12.41 4.72 -5.55
C ILE A 151 -12.40 6.04 -4.80
N VAL A 152 -11.49 6.15 -3.85
CA VAL A 152 -11.33 7.33 -3.00
C VAL A 152 -10.00 7.97 -3.32
N LEU A 153 -10.01 9.26 -3.64
CA LEU A 153 -8.79 10.04 -3.85
C LEU A 153 -8.47 10.84 -2.60
N TYR A 154 -7.25 10.69 -2.10
CA TYR A 154 -6.73 11.33 -0.89
C TYR A 154 -5.67 12.35 -1.26
N SER A 155 -6.04 13.62 -1.36
CA SER A 155 -5.02 14.67 -1.34
C SER A 155 -5.63 15.96 -0.80
N ARG A 156 -4.84 16.63 0.04
CA ARG A 156 -5.15 17.98 0.51
C ARG A 156 -5.25 18.97 -0.65
N ASN A 157 -4.59 18.67 -1.77
CA ASN A 157 -4.42 19.53 -2.93
C ASN A 157 -4.78 18.82 -4.25
N LEU A 158 -5.83 17.98 -4.28
CA LEU A 158 -6.24 17.31 -5.52
C LEU A 158 -6.42 18.30 -6.68
N SER A 159 -6.94 19.50 -6.42
CA SER A 159 -7.08 20.56 -7.41
C SER A 159 -5.77 21.01 -8.08
N GLU A 160 -4.61 20.83 -7.42
CA GLU A 160 -3.30 21.24 -7.95
C GLU A 160 -2.72 20.21 -8.93
N TYR A 161 -3.18 18.97 -8.89
CA TYR A 161 -2.70 17.95 -9.81
C TYR A 161 -3.33 18.10 -11.20
N PRO A 162 -2.56 17.91 -12.29
CA PRO A 162 -3.09 17.81 -13.64
C PRO A 162 -4.16 16.72 -13.74
N GLU A 163 -5.17 16.91 -14.59
CA GLU A 163 -6.25 15.92 -14.78
C GLU A 163 -5.73 14.55 -15.22
N GLU A 164 -4.67 14.51 -16.03
CA GLU A 164 -4.05 13.25 -16.44
C GLU A 164 -3.42 12.48 -15.28
N TYR A 165 -2.85 13.19 -14.31
CA TYR A 165 -2.32 12.58 -13.09
C TYR A 165 -3.44 11.97 -12.24
N LYS A 166 -4.57 12.69 -12.09
CA LYS A 166 -5.76 12.17 -11.39
C LYS A 166 -6.30 10.93 -12.08
N ARG A 167 -6.40 10.96 -13.42
CA ARG A 167 -6.84 9.82 -14.23
C ARG A 167 -5.93 8.61 -14.04
N SER A 168 -4.61 8.81 -13.97
CA SER A 168 -3.65 7.73 -13.68
C SER A 168 -3.92 7.08 -12.31
N ILE A 169 -4.18 7.89 -11.27
CA ILE A 169 -4.52 7.33 -9.94
C ILE A 169 -5.83 6.55 -10.00
N ILE A 170 -6.85 7.09 -10.70
CA ILE A 170 -8.14 6.40 -10.84
C ILE A 170 -7.95 5.07 -11.57
N THR A 171 -7.22 5.03 -12.68
CA THR A 171 -6.98 3.79 -13.43
C THR A 171 -6.14 2.79 -12.64
N HIS A 172 -5.16 3.28 -11.86
CA HIS A 172 -4.36 2.48 -10.93
C HIS A 172 -5.24 1.78 -9.88
N GLU A 173 -6.05 2.54 -9.15
CA GLU A 173 -6.95 2.00 -8.12
C GLU A 173 -8.07 1.12 -8.70
N HIS A 174 -8.55 1.46 -9.89
CA HIS A 174 -9.53 0.64 -10.60
C HIS A 174 -8.96 -0.73 -10.96
N MET A 175 -7.69 -0.79 -11.38
CA MET A 175 -7.05 -2.07 -11.66
C MET A 175 -6.96 -2.96 -10.42
N HIS A 176 -6.64 -2.39 -9.26
CA HIS A 176 -6.67 -3.16 -8.00
C HIS A 176 -8.05 -3.72 -7.67
N LEU A 177 -9.11 -2.96 -7.96
CA LEU A 177 -10.49 -3.42 -7.78
C LEU A 177 -10.80 -4.62 -8.71
N ILE A 178 -10.35 -4.56 -9.96
CA ILE A 178 -10.51 -5.67 -10.92
C ILE A 178 -9.74 -6.90 -10.46
N GLN A 179 -8.49 -6.74 -10.05
CA GLN A 179 -7.67 -7.81 -9.48
C GLN A 179 -8.37 -8.47 -8.27
N TYR A 180 -9.00 -7.68 -7.40
CA TYR A 180 -9.74 -8.21 -6.25
C TYR A 180 -10.91 -9.11 -6.67
N PHE A 181 -11.74 -8.66 -7.61
CA PHE A 181 -12.87 -9.46 -8.11
C PHE A 181 -12.41 -10.68 -8.91
N TYR A 182 -11.34 -10.55 -9.68
CA TYR A 182 -10.79 -11.67 -10.45
C TYR A 182 -10.21 -12.75 -9.50
N LYS A 183 -9.31 -12.37 -8.59
CA LYS A 183 -8.64 -13.34 -7.69
C LYS A 183 -9.60 -14.00 -6.70
N SER A 184 -10.64 -13.28 -6.23
CA SER A 184 -11.68 -13.86 -5.36
C SER A 184 -12.47 -14.98 -6.06
N LYS A 185 -12.68 -14.88 -7.38
CA LYS A 185 -13.35 -15.92 -8.18
C LYS A 185 -12.53 -17.21 -8.29
N PHE A 186 -11.19 -17.10 -8.34
CA PHE A 186 -10.31 -18.24 -8.60
C PHE A 186 -9.63 -18.83 -7.35
N SER A 187 -9.96 -18.35 -6.13
CA SER A 187 -9.36 -18.82 -4.86
C SER A 187 -7.82 -18.81 -4.83
N ILE A 188 -7.18 -17.96 -5.64
CA ILE A 188 -5.72 -17.94 -5.77
C ILE A 188 -5.14 -17.30 -4.51
N LYS A 189 -4.56 -18.13 -3.62
CA LYS A 189 -3.76 -17.65 -2.49
C LYS A 189 -2.37 -17.28 -2.98
N VAL A 190 -2.17 -16.03 -3.34
CA VAL A 190 -0.83 -15.49 -3.61
C VAL A 190 -0.07 -15.44 -2.30
N LYS A 191 1.02 -16.18 -2.17
CA LYS A 191 1.93 -16.07 -1.03
C LYS A 191 2.77 -14.81 -1.17
N HIS A 192 3.15 -14.23 -0.04
CA HIS A 192 4.05 -13.08 -0.03
C HIS A 192 5.35 -13.40 -0.75
N LEU A 193 5.85 -12.40 -1.47
CA LEU A 193 7.14 -12.37 -2.13
C LEU A 193 8.25 -12.91 -1.21
N SER A 194 8.97 -13.93 -1.69
CA SER A 194 10.04 -14.55 -0.91
C SER A 194 11.27 -13.65 -0.84
N ASN A 195 11.71 -13.31 0.37
CA ASN A 195 12.97 -12.56 0.59
C ASN A 195 14.18 -13.22 -0.08
N THR A 196 14.20 -14.56 -0.12
CA THR A 196 15.28 -15.32 -0.78
C THR A 196 15.21 -15.17 -2.29
N ALA A 197 14.01 -15.31 -2.88
CA ALA A 197 13.81 -15.15 -4.32
C ALA A 197 14.13 -13.72 -4.77
N MET A 198 13.76 -12.74 -3.95
CA MET A 198 14.06 -11.32 -4.17
C MET A 198 15.55 -11.04 -4.24
N ASN A 199 16.30 -11.48 -3.24
CA ASN A 199 17.75 -11.28 -3.22
C ASN A 199 18.46 -12.11 -4.28
N TYR A 200 17.84 -13.16 -4.79
CA TYR A 200 18.39 -13.96 -5.88
C TYR A 200 18.33 -13.19 -7.20
N VAL A 201 17.18 -12.60 -7.52
CA VAL A 201 16.88 -11.94 -8.80
C VAL A 201 17.35 -10.49 -8.84
N PHE A 202 17.18 -9.76 -7.73
CA PHE A 202 17.41 -8.31 -7.68
C PHE A 202 18.61 -7.92 -6.80
N SER A 203 19.24 -6.80 -7.14
CA SER A 203 20.31 -6.12 -6.39
C SER A 203 19.75 -4.83 -5.77
N VAL A 204 19.12 -4.96 -4.60
CA VAL A 204 18.38 -3.85 -3.96
C VAL A 204 19.15 -3.31 -2.75
N ASP A 205 19.26 -1.98 -2.66
CA ASP A 205 19.77 -1.30 -1.47
C ASP A 205 18.86 -1.61 -0.25
N LYS A 206 19.48 -1.98 0.88
CA LYS A 206 18.78 -2.26 2.13
C LYS A 206 17.87 -1.10 2.56
N LEU A 207 18.28 0.15 2.33
CA LEU A 207 17.51 1.34 2.72
C LEU A 207 16.23 1.52 1.91
N LYS A 208 16.17 0.96 0.70
CA LYS A 208 15.00 1.06 -0.20
C LYS A 208 14.17 -0.22 -0.24
N ARG A 209 14.52 -1.22 0.57
CA ARG A 209 13.99 -2.58 0.45
C ARG A 209 12.48 -2.67 0.63
N ASP A 210 11.93 -1.97 1.62
CA ASP A 210 10.49 -2.06 1.90
C ASP A 210 9.65 -1.46 0.78
N TYR A 211 10.05 -0.31 0.25
CA TYR A 211 9.42 0.31 -0.92
C TYR A 211 9.58 -0.57 -2.16
N PHE A 212 10.78 -1.11 -2.39
CA PHE A 212 11.03 -2.00 -3.51
C PHE A 212 10.15 -3.27 -3.45
N CYS A 213 10.04 -3.88 -2.27
CA CYS A 213 9.16 -5.02 -2.03
C CYS A 213 7.69 -4.70 -2.28
N TYR A 214 7.25 -3.46 -1.98
CA TYR A 214 5.91 -2.99 -2.30
C TYR A 214 5.69 -2.90 -3.82
N ILE A 215 6.56 -2.19 -4.55
CA ILE A 215 6.38 -1.95 -6.00
C ILE A 215 6.54 -3.23 -6.84
N ILE A 216 7.35 -4.20 -6.39
CA ILE A 216 7.54 -5.49 -7.07
C ILE A 216 6.51 -6.54 -6.64
N SER A 217 5.63 -6.23 -5.68
CA SER A 217 4.54 -7.14 -5.34
C SER A 217 3.68 -7.36 -6.58
N GLU A 218 3.20 -8.59 -6.77
CA GLU A 218 2.53 -8.99 -8.03
C GLU A 218 1.42 -8.01 -8.43
N GLN A 219 0.57 -7.63 -7.47
CA GLN A 219 -0.55 -6.74 -7.70
C GLN A 219 -0.07 -5.35 -8.15
N GLU A 220 0.89 -4.77 -7.43
CA GLU A 220 1.40 -3.42 -7.67
C GLU A 220 2.22 -3.31 -8.94
N LEU A 221 3.01 -4.34 -9.28
CA LEU A 221 3.77 -4.39 -10.52
C LEU A 221 2.83 -4.51 -11.72
N GLU A 222 1.82 -5.37 -11.63
CA GLU A 222 0.81 -5.53 -12.67
C GLU A 222 0.03 -4.23 -12.92
N VAL A 223 -0.29 -3.46 -11.87
CA VAL A 223 -0.92 -2.13 -12.05
C VAL A 223 0.04 -1.12 -12.68
N ARG A 224 1.33 -1.12 -12.33
CA ARG A 224 2.32 -0.25 -13.00
C ARG A 224 2.48 -0.58 -14.48
N ILE A 225 2.44 -1.88 -14.83
CA ILE A 225 2.43 -2.33 -16.23
C ILE A 225 1.13 -1.88 -16.92
N HIS A 226 -0.02 -1.94 -16.24
CA HIS A 226 -1.28 -1.38 -16.78
C HIS A 226 -1.12 0.10 -17.15
N GLU A 227 -0.57 0.92 -16.25
CA GLU A 227 -0.37 2.35 -16.49
C GLU A 227 0.55 2.63 -17.68
N MET A 228 1.63 1.84 -17.82
CA MET A 228 2.51 1.86 -19.00
C MET A 228 1.74 1.52 -20.28
N LEU A 229 0.93 0.46 -20.27
CA LEU A 229 0.16 0.04 -21.45
C LEU A 229 -0.90 1.06 -21.85
N VAL A 230 -1.50 1.78 -20.90
CA VAL A 230 -2.42 2.88 -21.21
C VAL A 230 -1.67 4.02 -21.91
N SER A 231 -0.48 4.39 -21.43
CA SER A 231 0.38 5.37 -22.11
C SER A 231 0.77 4.90 -23.51
N TYR A 232 1.04 3.60 -23.70
CA TYR A 232 1.39 3.02 -25.00
C TYR A 232 0.21 3.07 -25.96
N TYR A 233 -0.94 2.58 -25.51
CA TYR A 233 -2.17 2.56 -26.29
C TYR A 233 -2.58 3.96 -26.75
N ARG A 234 -2.45 4.97 -25.89
CA ARG A 234 -2.76 6.36 -26.27
C ARG A 234 -1.79 6.94 -27.32
N ALA A 235 -0.53 6.51 -27.30
CA ALA A 235 0.48 6.97 -28.25
C ALA A 235 0.37 6.28 -29.61
N TYR A 236 -0.05 5.01 -29.64
CA TYR A 236 0.05 4.14 -30.81
C TYR A 236 -1.28 3.53 -31.28
N ASP A 237 -2.37 3.72 -30.54
CA ASP A 237 -3.70 3.13 -30.75
C ASP A 237 -3.68 1.60 -30.92
N LYS A 238 -2.71 0.94 -30.26
CA LYS A 238 -2.60 -0.51 -30.21
C LYS A 238 -1.96 -0.97 -28.90
N LEU A 239 -2.20 -2.23 -28.54
CA LEU A 239 -1.47 -2.92 -27.48
C LEU A 239 -0.35 -3.80 -28.10
N PRO A 240 0.72 -4.10 -27.35
CA PRO A 240 1.76 -5.00 -27.82
C PRO A 240 1.21 -6.39 -28.21
N GLU A 241 1.53 -6.86 -29.40
CA GLU A 241 0.96 -8.12 -29.92
C GLU A 241 1.83 -9.35 -29.64
N SER A 242 3.07 -9.15 -29.21
CA SER A 242 4.05 -10.19 -28.88
C SER A 242 4.90 -9.78 -27.67
N LEU A 243 5.67 -10.72 -27.10
CA LEU A 243 6.63 -10.41 -26.03
C LEU A 243 7.72 -9.42 -26.48
N SER A 244 8.16 -9.47 -27.74
CA SER A 244 9.15 -8.53 -28.28
C SER A 244 8.60 -7.12 -28.41
N GLU A 245 7.34 -6.96 -28.84
CA GLU A 245 6.68 -5.65 -28.82
C GLU A 245 6.48 -5.14 -27.39
N LEU A 246 6.18 -6.03 -26.43
CA LEU A 246 6.02 -5.67 -25.02
C LEU A 246 7.34 -5.17 -24.42
N GLU A 247 8.45 -5.82 -24.74
CA GLU A 247 9.79 -5.39 -24.33
C GLU A 247 10.12 -4.01 -24.88
N THR A 248 9.86 -3.78 -26.16
CA THR A 248 10.04 -2.47 -26.80
C THR A 248 9.20 -1.40 -26.09
N CYS A 249 7.92 -1.69 -25.83
CA CYS A 249 7.02 -0.82 -25.08
C CYS A 249 7.56 -0.50 -23.67
N TYR A 250 8.11 -1.50 -22.97
CA TYR A 250 8.63 -1.33 -21.61
C TYR A 250 9.88 -0.47 -21.60
N LEU A 251 10.83 -0.75 -22.48
CA LEU A 251 12.07 0.03 -22.61
C LEU A 251 11.78 1.47 -23.03
N GLU A 252 10.90 1.67 -24.01
CA GLU A 252 10.46 3.01 -24.42
C GLU A 252 9.91 3.81 -23.23
N TYR A 253 9.11 3.17 -22.37
CA TYR A 253 8.49 3.83 -21.22
C TYR A 253 9.47 4.17 -20.09
N ILE A 254 10.52 3.37 -19.86
CA ILE A 254 11.45 3.64 -18.75
C ILE A 254 12.66 4.49 -19.15
N ILE A 255 13.02 4.47 -20.44
CA ILE A 255 14.14 5.24 -21.00
C ILE A 255 13.63 6.59 -21.54
N GLY A 256 12.42 6.63 -22.12
CA GLY A 256 11.89 7.80 -22.83
C GLY A 256 12.44 7.95 -24.26
N GLU A 257 13.21 6.97 -24.73
CA GLU A 257 13.83 6.94 -26.06
C GLU A 257 13.56 5.58 -26.72
N ASN A 258 13.46 5.60 -28.05
CA ASN A 258 13.33 4.41 -28.89
C ASN A 258 14.53 4.30 -29.82
N TYR A 259 14.93 3.07 -30.15
CA TYR A 259 15.97 2.80 -31.14
C TYR A 259 15.36 2.07 -32.33
N ASP A 260 15.57 2.54 -33.56
CA ASP A 260 15.24 1.73 -34.73
C ASP A 260 16.24 0.58 -34.91
N LYS A 261 15.98 -0.29 -35.90
CA LYS A 261 16.87 -1.41 -36.26
C LYS A 261 18.28 -0.96 -36.69
N ASN A 262 18.47 0.33 -36.98
CA ASN A 262 19.74 0.92 -37.37
C ASN A 262 20.43 1.65 -36.20
N GLY A 263 19.83 1.64 -35.01
CA GLY A 263 20.35 2.32 -33.81
C GLY A 263 20.04 3.82 -33.74
N ASN A 264 19.18 4.36 -34.60
CA ASN A 264 18.77 5.77 -34.54
C ASN A 264 17.83 6.00 -33.36
N VAL A 265 18.10 7.06 -32.59
CA VAL A 265 17.31 7.46 -31.43
C VAL A 265 16.10 8.30 -31.84
N TYR A 266 14.92 7.90 -31.38
CA TYR A 266 13.68 8.66 -31.50
C TYR A 266 13.15 8.99 -30.12
N VAL A 267 12.67 10.22 -29.93
CA VAL A 267 11.97 10.60 -28.71
C VAL A 267 10.67 9.80 -28.63
N SER A 268 10.44 9.13 -27.49
CA SER A 268 9.21 8.38 -27.27
C SER A 268 7.99 9.27 -27.51
N LYS A 269 6.96 8.70 -28.14
CA LYS A 269 5.65 9.36 -28.26
C LYS A 269 4.80 9.19 -27.00
N MET A 270 5.22 8.34 -26.06
CA MET A 270 4.48 8.05 -24.85
C MET A 270 4.53 9.25 -23.90
N VAL A 271 3.36 9.70 -23.47
CA VAL A 271 3.23 10.73 -22.44
C VAL A 271 3.02 10.06 -21.09
N TYR A 272 3.88 10.38 -20.13
CA TYR A 272 3.72 9.93 -18.75
C TYR A 272 2.54 10.64 -18.10
N ARG A 273 1.53 9.86 -17.67
CA ARG A 273 0.43 10.40 -16.86
C ARG A 273 0.87 10.59 -15.39
N ASN A 274 1.80 9.75 -14.94
CA ASN A 274 2.44 9.81 -13.64
C ASN A 274 3.92 9.39 -13.78
N HIS A 275 4.84 10.34 -13.65
CA HIS A 275 6.28 10.07 -13.75
C HIS A 275 6.79 9.06 -12.71
N THR A 276 6.17 9.00 -11.52
CA THR A 276 6.54 8.03 -10.49
C THR A 276 6.38 6.59 -10.96
N ASN A 277 5.42 6.30 -11.85
CA ASN A 277 5.25 4.94 -12.40
C ASN A 277 6.42 4.55 -13.30
N ALA A 278 6.90 5.48 -14.15
CA ALA A 278 8.06 5.23 -15.00
C ALA A 278 9.33 5.08 -14.16
N ASP A 279 9.51 5.93 -13.15
CA ASP A 279 10.65 5.84 -12.21
C ASP A 279 10.65 4.53 -11.41
N ASP A 280 9.49 4.05 -10.98
CA ASP A 280 9.34 2.76 -10.29
C ASP A 280 9.71 1.58 -11.19
N LEU A 281 9.19 1.55 -12.42
CA LEU A 281 9.53 0.49 -13.39
C LEU A 281 11.00 0.54 -13.80
N ARG A 282 11.57 1.73 -13.93
CA ARG A 282 13.00 1.94 -14.16
C ARG A 282 13.84 1.44 -12.98
N LEU A 283 13.44 1.76 -11.76
CA LEU A 283 14.10 1.28 -10.54
C LEU A 283 14.11 -0.24 -10.48
N ILE A 284 12.98 -0.87 -10.81
CA ILE A 284 12.86 -2.34 -10.88
C ILE A 284 13.83 -2.88 -11.92
N TYR A 285 13.79 -2.38 -13.14
CA TYR A 285 14.63 -2.83 -14.25
C TYR A 285 16.12 -2.70 -13.93
N MET A 286 16.55 -1.54 -13.42
CA MET A 286 17.94 -1.31 -13.00
C MET A 286 18.38 -2.16 -11.82
N SER A 287 17.42 -2.73 -11.06
CA SER A 287 17.71 -3.62 -9.94
C SER A 287 17.77 -5.09 -10.37
N VAL A 288 17.36 -5.46 -11.58
CA VAL A 288 17.48 -6.83 -12.10
C VAL A 288 18.97 -7.14 -12.27
N LYS A 289 19.40 -8.34 -11.84
CA LYS A 289 20.78 -8.76 -12.10
C LYS A 289 20.91 -9.17 -13.56
N PRO A 290 22.03 -8.85 -14.24
CA PRO A 290 22.20 -9.05 -15.69
C PRO A 290 21.82 -10.44 -16.21
N LYS A 291 22.09 -11.50 -15.42
CA LYS A 291 21.74 -12.88 -15.78
C LYS A 291 20.23 -13.18 -15.85
N PHE A 292 19.38 -12.23 -15.44
CA PHE A 292 17.93 -12.36 -15.46
C PHE A 292 17.25 -11.35 -16.38
N ASP A 293 17.97 -10.50 -17.13
CA ASP A 293 17.33 -9.41 -17.88
C ASP A 293 16.29 -9.95 -18.89
N GLU A 294 16.68 -10.92 -19.73
CA GLU A 294 15.78 -11.56 -20.71
C GLU A 294 14.65 -12.34 -20.03
N ILE A 295 14.96 -13.05 -18.93
CA ILE A 295 14.00 -13.84 -18.16
C ILE A 295 12.99 -12.90 -17.47
N PHE A 296 13.43 -11.75 -16.97
CA PHE A 296 12.58 -10.77 -16.32
C PHE A 296 11.50 -10.26 -17.28
N MET A 297 11.89 -9.90 -18.50
CA MET A 297 10.95 -9.41 -19.52
C MET A 297 9.98 -10.50 -19.98
N SER A 298 10.50 -11.67 -20.35
CA SER A 298 9.68 -12.76 -20.89
C SER A 298 8.82 -13.47 -19.85
N GLU A 299 9.38 -13.78 -18.68
CA GLU A 299 8.76 -14.67 -17.68
C GLU A 299 8.09 -13.97 -16.50
N LEU A 300 8.47 -12.72 -16.18
CA LEU A 300 7.77 -11.92 -15.17
C LEU A 300 6.84 -10.91 -15.82
N ILE A 301 7.37 -9.98 -16.62
CA ILE A 301 6.57 -8.93 -17.26
C ILE A 301 5.57 -9.54 -18.25
N GLY A 302 5.98 -10.51 -19.06
CA GLY A 302 5.09 -11.24 -19.97
C GLY A 302 3.90 -11.92 -19.28
N VAL A 303 4.12 -12.58 -18.12
CA VAL A 303 3.04 -13.23 -17.36
C VAL A 303 2.04 -12.20 -16.82
N LEU A 304 2.52 -11.09 -16.28
CA LEU A 304 1.67 -10.01 -15.78
C LEU A 304 0.90 -9.34 -16.92
N TYR A 305 1.52 -9.16 -18.09
CA TYR A 305 0.83 -8.66 -19.27
C TYR A 305 -0.30 -9.59 -19.73
N ALA A 306 -0.05 -10.90 -19.77
CA ALA A 306 -1.11 -11.86 -20.09
C ALA A 306 -2.29 -11.81 -19.10
N ASN A 307 -2.03 -11.64 -17.81
CA ASN A 307 -3.10 -11.43 -16.82
C ASN A 307 -3.91 -10.16 -17.12
N LEU A 308 -3.23 -9.05 -17.46
CA LEU A 308 -3.90 -7.81 -17.84
C LEU A 308 -4.78 -8.00 -19.08
N LEU A 309 -4.33 -8.76 -20.07
CA LEU A 309 -5.13 -9.10 -21.25
C LEU A 309 -6.40 -9.88 -20.86
N ASP A 310 -6.32 -10.82 -19.91
CA ASP A 310 -7.52 -11.51 -19.37
C ASP A 310 -8.46 -10.50 -18.70
N TYR A 311 -7.93 -9.56 -17.92
CA TYR A 311 -8.75 -8.53 -17.29
C TYR A 311 -9.47 -7.66 -18.32
N TYR A 312 -8.79 -7.31 -19.41
CA TYR A 312 -9.37 -6.55 -20.53
C TYR A 312 -10.37 -7.37 -21.36
N GLY A 313 -10.56 -8.65 -21.07
CA GLY A 313 -11.44 -9.54 -21.83
C GLY A 313 -10.87 -9.99 -23.17
N LEU A 314 -9.53 -9.94 -23.32
CA LEU A 314 -8.79 -10.36 -24.51
C LEU A 314 -8.23 -11.79 -24.34
N ASP A 315 -9.10 -12.72 -23.96
CA ASP A 315 -8.75 -14.10 -23.58
C ASP A 315 -7.90 -14.83 -24.63
N TYR A 316 -8.20 -14.64 -25.92
CA TYR A 316 -7.43 -15.24 -27.01
C TYR A 316 -5.99 -14.70 -27.05
N ARG A 317 -5.81 -13.38 -26.97
CA ARG A 317 -4.48 -12.76 -26.97
C ARG A 317 -3.68 -13.15 -25.73
N SER A 318 -4.33 -13.20 -24.56
CA SER A 318 -3.72 -13.71 -23.34
C SER A 318 -3.18 -15.12 -23.53
N LYS A 319 -3.96 -16.05 -24.12
CA LYS A 319 -3.51 -17.41 -24.41
C LYS A 319 -2.31 -17.46 -25.36
N VAL A 320 -2.31 -16.64 -26.41
CA VAL A 320 -1.18 -16.55 -27.36
C VAL A 320 0.09 -16.11 -26.62
N ILE A 321 0.03 -14.99 -25.89
CA ILE A 321 1.18 -14.51 -25.11
C ILE A 321 1.64 -15.56 -24.09
N ARG A 322 0.73 -16.21 -23.37
CA ARG A 322 1.08 -17.29 -22.42
C ARG A 322 1.76 -18.47 -23.08
N SER A 323 1.40 -18.79 -24.34
CA SER A 323 2.04 -19.90 -25.08
C SER A 323 3.49 -19.61 -25.47
N GLU A 324 3.89 -18.34 -25.48
CA GLU A 324 5.28 -17.92 -25.69
C GLU A 324 6.13 -17.99 -24.41
N ILE A 325 5.51 -18.16 -23.24
CA ILE A 325 6.20 -18.16 -21.94
C ILE A 325 6.47 -19.59 -21.49
N ALA A 326 7.74 -19.99 -21.47
CA ALA A 326 8.15 -21.29 -20.95
C ALA A 326 7.84 -21.44 -19.44
N GLY A 327 7.52 -22.67 -19.00
CA GLY A 327 7.29 -22.98 -17.58
C GLY A 327 8.22 -24.07 -17.06
N PRO A 328 8.54 -24.12 -15.75
CA PRO A 328 8.20 -23.14 -14.70
C PRO A 328 8.95 -21.82 -14.87
N ASN A 329 8.29 -20.70 -14.57
CA ASN A 329 8.77 -19.36 -14.87
C ASN A 329 9.12 -18.51 -13.63
N LEU A 330 9.83 -17.41 -13.85
CA LEU A 330 10.26 -16.46 -12.82
C LEU A 330 9.10 -15.90 -11.99
N SER A 331 7.94 -15.60 -12.60
CA SER A 331 6.74 -15.16 -11.87
C SER A 331 6.29 -16.21 -10.84
N SER A 332 6.29 -17.48 -11.24
CA SER A 332 5.94 -18.60 -10.36
C SER A 332 6.91 -18.74 -9.20
N TYR A 333 8.21 -18.57 -9.48
CA TYR A 333 9.27 -18.62 -8.47
C TYR A 333 9.17 -17.46 -7.46
N LEU A 334 9.00 -16.22 -7.93
CA LEU A 334 8.93 -15.03 -7.09
C LEU A 334 7.70 -15.02 -6.18
N TYR A 335 6.54 -15.41 -6.72
CA TYR A 335 5.26 -15.34 -6.02
C TYR A 335 4.78 -16.69 -5.47
N GLN A 336 5.62 -17.72 -5.54
CA GLN A 336 5.36 -19.08 -5.04
C GLN A 336 4.00 -19.64 -5.50
N LYS A 337 3.67 -19.43 -6.79
CA LYS A 337 2.44 -19.97 -7.36
C LYS A 337 2.61 -21.48 -7.53
N ILE A 338 1.74 -22.24 -6.88
CA ILE A 338 1.58 -23.67 -7.12
C ILE A 338 0.49 -23.78 -8.18
N PHE A 339 0.86 -24.16 -9.40
CA PHE A 339 -0.07 -24.42 -10.49
C PHE A 339 -0.60 -25.85 -10.41
#